data_AF-A0A2E4F523-F1
#
_entry.id   AF-A0A2E4F523-F1
#
_cell.length_a   1.000
_cell.length_b   1.000
_cell.length_c   1.000
_cell.angle_alpha   90.00
_cell.angle_beta   90.00
_cell.angle_gamma   90.00
#
_symmetry.space_group_name_H-M   'P 1'
#
loop_
_entity.id
_entity.type
_entity.pdbx_description
1 polymer ?
#
loop_
_entity_poly.entity_id
_entity_poly.type
_entity_poly.pdbx_seq_one_letter_code
_entity_poly.pdbx_strand_id
1 'polypeptide(L)' 'MATTPIDTWAVDLADVTVIYPWVGSEGLMVLIAVVLWLAWHVWQIKHENATYDREIQRYGDDENIRKAINEND' A
#
# COMPACT_ATOMS: atom_id res chain seq x y z
N MET A 1 0.10 17.52 -25.26
CA MET A 1 -1.06 16.77 -25.79
C MET A 1 -2.03 16.55 -24.64
N ALA A 2 -3.30 16.92 -24.83
CA ALA A 2 -4.33 16.79 -23.80
C ALA A 2 -4.64 15.31 -23.56
N THR A 3 -4.86 14.93 -22.30
CA THR A 3 -5.20 13.55 -21.90
C THR A 3 -6.71 13.35 -21.75
N THR A 4 -7.48 14.40 -22.00
CA THR A 4 -8.94 14.42 -22.05
C THR A 4 -9.42 14.44 -23.51
N PRO A 5 -10.65 13.99 -23.81
CA PRO A 5 -11.21 14.02 -25.16
C PRO A 5 -11.74 15.41 -25.59
N ILE A 6 -11.53 16.45 -24.78
CA ILE A 6 -12.06 17.79 -25.02
C ILE A 6 -10.96 18.66 -25.64
N ASP A 7 -11.09 18.89 -26.95
CA ASP A 7 -10.13 19.68 -27.73
C ASP A 7 -10.54 21.15 -27.91
N THR A 8 -11.79 21.50 -27.61
CA THR A 8 -12.33 22.86 -27.75
C THR A 8 -13.38 23.16 -26.70
N TRP A 9 -13.51 24.43 -26.32
CA TRP A 9 -14.46 24.94 -25.32
C TRP A 9 -15.83 25.29 -25.90
N ALA A 10 -15.93 25.40 -27.22
CA ALA A 10 -17.18 25.67 -27.94
C ALA A 10 -17.95 24.37 -28.23
N VAL A 11 -18.21 23.57 -27.20
CA VAL A 11 -18.95 22.31 -27.27
C VAL A 11 -20.23 22.43 -26.43
N ASP A 12 -21.33 21.84 -26.89
CA ASP A 12 -22.54 21.71 -26.08
C ASP A 12 -22.29 20.72 -24.93
N LEU A 13 -22.47 21.20 -23.70
CA LEU A 13 -22.27 20.39 -22.49
C LEU A 13 -23.24 19.20 -22.42
N ALA A 14 -24.39 19.27 -23.09
CA ALA A 14 -25.33 18.14 -23.15
C ALA A 14 -24.74 16.93 -23.90
N ASP A 15 -23.83 17.16 -24.84
CA ASP A 15 -23.20 16.12 -25.66
C ASP A 15 -21.88 15.60 -25.06
N VAL A 16 -21.37 16.24 -24.00
CA VAL A 16 -20.15 15.83 -23.32
C VAL A 16 -20.42 14.66 -22.38
N THR A 17 -20.12 13.45 -22.85
CA THR A 17 -20.31 12.22 -22.07
C THR A 17 -19.10 11.82 -21.23
N VAL A 18 -17.92 12.35 -21.55
CA VAL A 18 -16.64 11.98 -20.93
C VAL A 18 -15.83 13.23 -20.63
N ILE A 19 -15.48 13.45 -19.35
CA ILE A 19 -14.85 14.71 -18.90
C ILE A 19 -13.47 14.53 -18.23
N TYR A 20 -13.09 13.31 -17.87
CA TYR A 20 -11.84 13.06 -17.15
C TYR A 20 -10.81 12.31 -18.00
N PRO A 21 -9.52 12.37 -17.65
CA PRO A 21 -8.47 11.67 -18.39
C PRO A 21 -8.54 10.15 -18.26
N TRP A 22 -7.99 9.44 -19.25
CA TRP A 22 -7.76 7.97 -19.21
C TRP A 22 -9.03 7.11 -19.16
N VAL A 23 -10.14 7.62 -19.69
CA VAL A 23 -11.41 6.88 -19.75
C VAL A 23 -11.26 5.59 -20.56
N GLY A 24 -11.85 4.52 -20.06
CA GLY A 24 -11.71 3.17 -20.59
C GLY A 24 -10.50 2.40 -20.06
N SER A 25 -9.58 3.05 -19.32
CA SER A 25 -8.43 2.38 -18.68
C SER A 25 -8.64 2.11 -17.18
N GLU A 26 -9.82 2.43 -16.65
CA GLU A 26 -10.13 2.34 -15.21
C GLU A 26 -9.92 0.91 -14.71
N GLY A 27 -10.39 -0.09 -15.47
CA GLY A 27 -10.23 -1.50 -15.13
C GLY A 27 -8.77 -1.94 -15.06
N LEU A 28 -7.93 -1.47 -15.99
CA LEU A 28 -6.51 -1.75 -15.99
C LEU A 28 -5.80 -1.07 -14.81
N MET A 29 -6.12 0.19 -14.53
CA MET A 29 -5.55 0.92 -13.40
C MET A 29 -5.94 0.29 -12.06
N VAL A 30 -7.20 -0.15 -11.91
CA VAL A 30 -7.67 -0.87 -10.72
C VAL A 30 -6.91 -2.19 -10.57
N LEU A 31 -6.73 -2.95 -11.66
CA LEU A 31 -5.98 -4.19 -11.61
C LEU A 31 -4.53 -3.96 -11.16
N ILE A 32 -3.85 -2.95 -11.72
CA ILE A 32 -2.48 -2.59 -11.33
C ILE A 32 -2.44 -2.19 -9.87
N ALA A 33 -3.36 -1.33 -9.41
CA ALA A 33 -3.44 -0.90 -8.03
C ALA A 33 -3.63 -2.08 -7.06
N VAL A 34 -4.50 -3.03 -7.40
CA VAL A 34 -4.74 -4.24 -6.60
C VAL A 34 -3.49 -5.12 -6.55
N VAL A 35 -2.81 -5.34 -7.67
CA VAL A 35 -1.56 -6.13 -7.70
C VAL A 35 -0.48 -5.50 -6.84
N LEU A 36 -0.27 -4.18 -6.96
CA LEU A 36 0.70 -3.46 -6.14
C LEU A 36 0.34 -3.50 -4.65
N TRP A 37 -0.95 -3.37 -4.33
CA TRP A 37 -1.45 -3.43 -2.96
C TRP A 37 -1.21 -4.80 -2.32
N LEU A 38 -1.49 -5.88 -3.05
CA LEU A 38 -1.23 -7.24 -2.57
C LEU A 38 0.28 -7.52 -2.42
N ALA A 39 1.09 -7.07 -3.38
CA ALA A 39 2.54 -7.20 -3.30
C ALA A 39 3.11 -6.46 -2.09
N TRP A 40 2.60 -5.26 -1.81
CA TRP A 40 2.95 -4.48 -0.63
C TRP A 40 2.61 -5.21 0.67
N HIS A 41 1.40 -5.77 0.80
CA HIS A 41 1.01 -6.52 1.99
C HIS A 41 1.91 -7.73 2.26
N VAL A 42 2.27 -8.47 1.21
CA VAL A 42 3.22 -9.59 1.34
C VAL A 42 4.58 -9.09 1.85
N TRP A 43 5.06 -7.95 1.35
CA TRP A 43 6.32 -7.38 1.80
C TRP A 43 6.25 -6.88 3.25
N GLN A 44 5.18 -6.18 3.64
CA GLN A 44 4.97 -5.70 5.01
C GLN A 44 4.95 -6.86 6.01
N ILE A 45 4.18 -7.92 5.74
CA ILE A 45 4.09 -9.10 6.62
C ILE A 45 5.47 -9.75 6.80
N LYS A 46 6.23 -9.91 5.71
CA LYS A 46 7.59 -10.48 5.79
C LYS A 46 8.52 -9.61 6.63
N HIS A 47 8.42 -8.29 6.51
CA HIS A 47 9.24 -7.35 7.25
C HIS A 47 8.88 -7.33 8.75
N GLU A 48 7.58 -7.36 9.06
CA GLU A 48 7.09 -7.41 10.44
C GLU A 48 7.46 -8.71 11.12
N ASN A 49 7.27 -9.86 10.48
CA ASN A 49 7.68 -11.15 11.03
C ASN A 49 9.19 -11.17 11.35
N ALA A 50 10.03 -10.66 10.45
CA ALA A 50 11.47 -10.58 10.69
C ALA A 50 11.83 -9.66 11.87
N THR A 51 11.00 -8.64 12.14
CA THR A 51 11.17 -7.76 13.29
C THR A 51 10.74 -8.47 14.57
N TYR A 52 9.59 -9.12 14.56
CA TYR A 52 9.10 -9.89 15.70
C TYR A 52 10.04 -11.01 16.11
N ASP A 53 10.61 -11.76 15.16
CA ASP A 53 11.60 -12.80 15.47
C ASP A 53 12.83 -12.24 16.20
N ARG A 54 13.29 -11.05 15.81
CA ARG A 54 14.41 -10.37 16.48
C ARG A 54 14.03 -9.89 17.88
N GLU A 55 12.82 -9.39 18.06
CA GLU A 55 12.33 -8.95 19.36
C GLU A 55 12.14 -10.12 20.32
N ILE A 56 11.60 -11.24 19.84
CA ILE A 56 11.48 -12.48 20.63
C ILE A 56 12.87 -12.97 21.04
N GLN A 57 13.87 -12.95 20.15
CA GLN A 57 15.22 -13.33 20.53
C GLN A 57 15.85 -12.39 21.56
N ARG A 58 15.52 -11.10 21.52
CA ARG A 58 16.10 -10.09 22.42
C ARG A 58 15.44 -10.05 23.79
N TYR A 59 14.13 -10.29 23.85
CA TYR A 59 13.31 -10.07 25.05
C TYR A 59 12.54 -11.30 25.53
N GLY A 60 12.41 -12.34 24.70
CA GLY A 60 11.61 -13.54 24.98
C GLY A 60 12.38 -14.72 25.57
N ASP A 61 13.70 -14.61 25.72
CA ASP A 61 14.49 -15.66 26.37
C ASP A 61 14.26 -15.59 27.89
N ASP A 62 13.67 -16.65 28.48
CA ASP A 62 13.32 -16.74 29.90
C ASP A 62 14.51 -16.41 30.81
N GLU A 63 15.73 -16.70 30.35
CA GLU A 63 16.97 -16.38 31.05
C GLU A 63 17.25 -14.87 31.07
N ASN A 64 17.00 -14.14 29.98
CA ASN A 64 17.13 -12.68 29.93
C ASN A 64 16.03 -11.98 30.74
N ILE A 65 14.79 -12.50 30.71
CA ILE A 65 13.69 -11.98 31.54
C ILE A 65 13.99 -12.19 33.02
N ARG A 66 14.42 -13.39 33.41
CA ARG A 66 14.81 -13.70 34.80
C ARG A 66 15.99 -12.85 35.27
N LYS A 67 16.98 -12.62 34.42
CA LYS A 67 18.14 -11.78 34.74
C LYS A 67 17.74 -10.32 34.94
N ALA A 68 16.86 -9.77 34.09
CA ALA A 68 16.34 -8.42 34.23
C ALA A 68 15.45 -8.23 35.48
N ILE A 69 14.72 -9.27 35.90
CA ILE A 69 13.92 -9.25 37.14
C ILE A 69 14.84 -9.30 38.37
N ASN A 70 15.84 -10.19 38.38
CA ASN A 70 16.74 -10.35 39.52
C ASN A 70 17.77 -9.21 39.68
N GLU A 71 18.08 -8.44 38.63
CA GLU A 71 18.96 -7.25 38.73
C GLU A 71 18.25 -6.02 39.34
N ASN A 72 16.91 -6.05 39.48
CA ASN A 72 16.11 -4.95 40.04
C ASN A 72 15.64 -5.19 41.50
N ASP A 73 16.03 -6.31 42.12
CA ASP A 73 15.87 -6.62 43.54
C ASP A 73 17.22 -6.50 44.28
#